data_AF-A0AAU1SB44-F1
#
_entry.id   AF-A0AAU1SB44-F1
#
_cell.length_a   1.000
_cell.length_b   1.000
_cell.length_c   1.000
_cell.angle_alpha   90.00
_cell.angle_beta   90.00
_cell.angle_gamma   90.00
#
_symmetry.space_group_name_H-M   'P 1'
#
loop_
_entity.id
_entity.type
_entity.pdbx_description
1 polymer ?
#
loop_
_entity_poly.entity_id
_entity_poly.type
_entity_poly.pdbx_seq_one_letter_code
_entity_poly.pdbx_strand_id
1 'polypeptide(L)'
;MNEENLTGHIPFTIDLTFEEARRRAEVVTALGPDWDPVAVLQSEDEAYTLLYSNLDAEQQRTYDLLVAAGVLPGGEPGRAAAH
;
A
#
# COMPACT_ATOMS: atom_id res chain seq x y z
N MET A 1 14.72 -17.89 42.41
CA MET A 1 14.62 -16.51 42.91
C MET A 1 14.62 -15.59 41.70
N ASN A 2 13.44 -15.34 41.11
CA ASN A 2 13.18 -14.38 40.03
C ASN A 2 11.74 -13.85 40.21
N GLU A 3 11.32 -13.61 41.46
CA GLU A 3 9.95 -13.21 41.80
C GLU A 3 9.84 -11.71 42.17
N GLU A 4 10.94 -10.95 42.16
CA GLU A 4 10.98 -9.60 42.74
C GLU A 4 10.87 -8.43 41.75
N ASN A 5 10.41 -8.62 40.51
CA ASN A 5 10.25 -7.50 39.57
C ASN A 5 8.91 -7.51 38.82
N LEU A 6 7.80 -7.66 39.55
CA LEU A 6 6.45 -7.50 39.00
C LEU A 6 5.61 -6.46 39.74
N THR A 7 6.07 -6.01 40.91
CA THR A 7 5.33 -5.09 41.81
C THR A 7 5.30 -3.62 41.33
N GLY A 8 6.01 -3.29 40.25
CA GLY A 8 6.07 -1.94 39.68
C GLY A 8 5.59 -1.81 38.23
N HIS A 9 5.16 -2.90 37.59
CA HIS A 9 4.72 -2.86 36.20
C HIS A 9 3.20 -2.72 36.11
N ILE A 10 2.74 -1.68 35.40
CA ILE A 10 1.33 -1.50 35.08
C ILE A 10 1.04 -2.30 33.80
N PRO A 11 0.10 -3.26 33.82
CA PRO A 11 -0.27 -3.98 32.61
C PRO A 11 -0.82 -2.99 31.57
N PHE A 12 -0.19 -2.97 30.40
CA PHE A 12 -0.62 -2.18 29.25
C PHE A 12 -1.22 -3.11 28.21
N THR A 13 -2.47 -2.86 27.83
CA THR A 13 -3.16 -3.59 26.76
C THR A 13 -3.71 -2.57 25.79
N ILE A 14 -3.47 -2.79 24.51
CA ILE A 14 -3.91 -1.92 23.42
C ILE A 14 -4.62 -2.77 22.39
N ASP A 15 -5.80 -2.33 21.95
CA ASP A 15 -6.50 -2.93 20.83
C ASP A 15 -5.96 -2.32 19.54
N LEU A 16 -5.06 -3.03 18.87
CA LEU A 16 -4.48 -2.58 17.61
C LEU A 16 -5.50 -2.47 16.47
N THR A 17 -6.61 -3.21 16.53
CA THR A 17 -7.66 -3.11 15.51
C THR A 17 -8.39 -1.78 15.63
N PHE A 18 -8.73 -1.40 16.87
CA PHE A 18 -9.33 -0.10 17.15
C PHE A 18 -8.37 1.05 16.80
N GLU A 19 -7.10 0.95 17.22
CA GLU A 19 -6.12 2.00 16.95
C GLU A 19 -5.79 2.14 15.46
N GLU A 20 -5.80 1.04 14.69
CA GLU A 20 -5.64 1.11 13.24
C GLU A 20 -6.86 1.77 12.56
N ALA A 21 -8.08 1.47 13.03
CA ALA A 21 -9.27 2.16 12.55
C ALA A 21 -9.20 3.67 12.82
N ARG A 22 -8.74 4.05 14.02
CA ARG A 22 -8.49 5.45 14.39
C ARG A 22 -7.45 6.10 13.48
N ARG A 23 -6.29 5.47 13.29
CA ARG A 23 -5.23 5.98 12.42
C ARG A 23 -5.73 6.21 11.00
N ARG A 24 -6.49 5.27 10.43
CA ARG A 24 -7.08 5.40 9.09
C ARG A 24 -8.07 6.57 9.02
N ALA A 25 -8.92 6.75 10.02
CA ALA A 25 -9.86 7.87 10.08
C ALA A 25 -9.15 9.23 10.11
N GLU A 26 -8.08 9.36 10.90
CA GLU A 26 -7.26 10.57 10.95
C GLU A 26 -6.56 10.84 9.61
N VAL A 27 -6.06 9.79 8.93
CA VAL A 27 -5.47 9.93 7.58
C VAL A 27 -6.49 10.44 6.57
N VAL A 28 -7.69 9.86 6.53
CA VAL A 28 -8.75 10.32 5.62
C VAL A 28 -9.17 11.76 5.94
N THR A 29 -9.23 12.11 7.22
CA THR A 29 -9.52 13.49 7.66
C THR A 29 -8.44 14.47 7.18
N ALA A 30 -7.17 14.10 7.26
CA ALA A 30 -6.05 14.92 6.83
C ALA A 30 -5.99 15.13 5.30
N LEU A 31 -6.50 14.16 4.52
CA LEU A 31 -6.62 14.29 3.06
C LEU A 31 -7.72 15.29 2.66
N GLY A 32 -8.70 15.51 3.54
CA GLY A 32 -9.72 16.55 3.38
C GLY A 32 -10.92 16.12 2.52
N PRO A 33 -11.97 16.96 2.48
CA PRO A 33 -13.23 16.63 1.83
C PRO A 33 -13.17 16.56 0.30
N ASP A 34 -12.15 17.19 -0.31
CA ASP A 34 -11.95 17.23 -1.76
C ASP A 34 -11.15 16.02 -2.28
N TRP A 35 -10.69 15.14 -1.38
CA TRP A 35 -9.95 13.94 -1.78
C TRP A 35 -10.87 12.92 -2.43
N ASP A 36 -10.66 12.69 -3.72
CA ASP A 36 -11.32 11.64 -4.49
C ASP A 36 -10.37 10.42 -4.64
N PRO A 37 -10.56 9.35 -3.85
CA PRO A 37 -9.70 8.17 -3.92
C PRO A 37 -9.78 7.44 -5.26
N VAL A 38 -10.90 7.55 -5.98
CA VAL A 38 -11.06 6.93 -7.29
C VAL A 38 -10.25 7.69 -8.33
N ALA A 39 -10.33 9.03 -8.32
CA ALA A 39 -9.52 9.87 -9.19
C ALA A 39 -8.01 9.66 -8.96
N VAL A 40 -7.58 9.51 -7.70
CA VAL A 40 -6.17 9.20 -7.38
C VAL A 40 -5.77 7.85 -7.98
N LEU A 41 -6.57 6.79 -7.79
CA LEU A 41 -6.26 5.47 -8.36
C LEU A 41 -6.21 5.49 -9.90
N GLN A 42 -7.08 6.25 -10.54
CA GLN A 42 -7.06 6.44 -12.00
C GLN A 42 -5.79 7.17 -12.44
N SER A 43 -5.39 8.23 -11.73
CA SER A 43 -4.16 8.97 -12.05
C SER A 43 -2.89 8.14 -11.90
N GLU A 44 -2.87 7.20 -10.95
CA GLU A 44 -1.75 6.27 -10.77
C GLU A 44 -1.67 5.27 -11.94
N ASP A 45 -2.81 4.76 -12.43
CA ASP A 45 -2.86 3.87 -13.61
C ASP A 45 -2.42 4.58 -14.89
N GLU A 46 -2.84 5.84 -15.07
CA GLU A 46 -2.38 6.70 -16.16
C GLU A 46 -0.87 6.97 -16.08
N ALA A 47 -0.36 7.27 -14.88
CA ALA A 47 1.07 7.47 -14.65
C ALA A 47 1.88 6.20 -14.92
N TYR A 48 1.37 5.03 -14.53
CA TYR A 48 1.99 3.74 -14.81
C TYR A 48 2.05 3.47 -16.32
N THR A 49 0.95 3.72 -17.03
CA THR A 49 0.89 3.60 -18.49
C THR A 49 1.90 4.53 -19.17
N LEU A 50 2.03 5.76 -18.68
CA LEU A 50 3.01 6.72 -19.19
C LEU A 50 4.45 6.26 -18.90
N LEU A 51 4.73 5.74 -17.71
CA LEU A 51 6.06 5.30 -17.29
C LEU A 51 6.60 4.19 -18.18
N TYR A 52 5.74 3.26 -18.60
CA TYR A 52 6.09 2.17 -19.52
C TYR A 52 5.63 2.45 -20.95
N SER A 53 5.35 3.71 -21.28
CA SER A 53 5.14 4.13 -22.66
C SER A 53 6.48 4.20 -23.40
N ASN A 54 6.44 3.95 -24.71
CA ASN A 54 7.59 4.14 -25.61
C ASN A 54 8.84 3.32 -25.25
N LEU A 55 8.67 2.14 -24.63
CA LEU A 55 9.78 1.22 -24.42
C LEU A 55 10.36 0.77 -25.77
N ASP A 56 11.68 0.74 -25.86
CA ASP A 56 12.36 0.07 -26.96
C ASP A 56 12.23 -1.46 -26.84
N ALA A 57 12.73 -2.18 -27.85
CA ALA A 57 12.57 -3.63 -27.91
C ALA A 57 13.32 -4.41 -26.80
N GLU A 58 14.38 -3.84 -26.21
CA GLU A 58 15.12 -4.45 -25.11
C GLU A 58 14.44 -4.14 -23.77
N GLN A 59 14.00 -2.90 -23.61
CA GLN A 59 13.22 -2.45 -22.46
C GLN A 59 11.89 -3.21 -22.36
N GLN A 60 11.18 -3.39 -23.47
CA GLN A 60 9.94 -4.16 -23.51
C GLN A 60 10.16 -5.61 -23.08
N ARG A 61 11.23 -6.27 -23.57
CA ARG A 61 11.57 -7.63 -23.14
C ARG A 61 11.85 -7.71 -21.65
N THR A 62 12.53 -6.71 -21.09
CA THR A 62 12.81 -6.64 -19.65
C THR A 62 11.52 -6.44 -18.85
N TYR A 63 10.65 -5.54 -19.30
CA TYR A 63 9.33 -5.32 -18.71
C TYR A 63 8.50 -6.62 -18.68
N ASP A 64 8.41 -7.32 -19.81
CA ASP A 64 7.66 -8.58 -19.92
C ASP A 64 8.20 -9.65 -18.97
N LEU A 65 9.53 -9.76 -18.84
CA LEU A 65 10.18 -10.68 -17.89
C LEU A 65 9.82 -10.34 -16.43
N LEU A 66 9.82 -9.05 -16.08
CA LEU A 66 9.50 -8.60 -14.73
C LEU A 66 8.02 -8.80 -14.39
N VAL A 67 7.12 -8.60 -15.35
CA VAL A 67 5.70 -8.92 -15.20
C VAL A 67 5.50 -10.42 -15.01
N ALA A 68 6.16 -11.26 -15.84
CA ALA A 68 6.08 -12.71 -15.73
C ALA A 68 6.63 -13.23 -14.39
N ALA A 69 7.66 -12.58 -13.85
CA ALA A 69 8.22 -12.89 -12.54
C ALA A 69 7.39 -12.36 -11.35
N GLY A 70 6.34 -11.58 -11.60
CA GLY A 70 5.51 -10.94 -10.57
C GLY A 70 6.20 -9.79 -9.84
N VAL A 71 7.30 -9.27 -10.40
CA VAL A 71 8.02 -8.09 -9.84
C VAL A 71 7.28 -6.81 -10.19
N LEU A 72 6.76 -6.72 -11.42
CA LEU A 72 5.92 -5.61 -11.85
C LEU A 72 4.46 -6.06 -11.97
N PRO A 73 3.49 -5.20 -11.63
CA PRO A 73 2.09 -5.48 -11.92
C PRO A 73 1.91 -5.54 -13.45
N GLY A 74 1.20 -6.56 -13.92
CA GLY A 74 0.74 -6.61 -15.31
C GLY A 74 -0.28 -5.50 -15.55
N GLY A 75 -0.24 -4.86 -16.72
CA GLY A 75 -1.10 -3.72 -17.10
C GLY A 75 -2.59 -4.05 -17.29
N GLU A 76 -3.12 -5.04 -16.56
CA GLU A 76 -4.54 -5.33 -16.53
C GLU A 76 -5.24 -4.34 -15.59
N PRO A 77 -6.25 -3.58 -16.07
CA PRO A 77 -6.93 -2.60 -15.26
C PRO A 77 -7.64 -3.26 -14.07
N GLY A 78 -7.31 -2.82 -12.86
CA GLY A 78 -8.04 -3.16 -11.63
C GLY A 78 -7.40 -4.21 -10.71
N ARG A 79 -6.08 -4.39 -10.73
CA ARG A 79 -5.44 -5.35 -9.80
C ARG A 79 -4.88 -4.68 -8.54
N ALA A 80 -5.74 -4.62 -7.52
CA ALA A 80 -5.26 -5.03 -6.21
C ALA A 80 -4.73 -6.47 -6.38
N ALA A 81 -3.44 -6.69 -6.09
CA ALA A 81 -2.89 -8.02 -6.06
C ALA A 81 -3.77 -8.90 -5.16
N ALA A 82 -4.39 -9.93 -5.75
CA ALA A 82 -5.07 -10.96 -4.98
C ALA A 82 -4.01 -11.61 -4.06
N HIS A 83 -4.08 -11.25 -2.78
CA HIS A 83 -3.36 -11.89 -1.68
C HIS A 83 -4.28 -12.90 -1.00
#